data_AF-A0A7W2FV95-F1
#
_entry.id   AF-A0A7W2FV95-F1
#
_cell.length_a   1.000
_cell.length_b   1.000
_cell.length_c   1.000
_cell.angle_alpha   90.00
_cell.angle_beta   90.00
_cell.angle_gamma   90.00
#
_symmetry.space_group_name_H-M   'P 1'
#
loop_
_entity.id
_entity.type
_entity.pdbx_description
1 polymer ?
#
loop_
_entity_poly.entity_id
_entity_poly.type
_entity_poly.pdbx_seq_one_letter_code
_entity_poly.pdbx_strand_id
1 'polypeptide(L)' 'TLTPRDFLPGYGEVVKYGLLGDADFFAWLETEGPRLAAGDGSARVAAVRRSVEMKAEIVVRDETEQGDRALLNLGHTF' A
#
# COMPACT_ATOMS: atom_id res chain seq x y z
N THR A 1 20.87 -4.69 -3.99
CA THR A 1 19.55 -4.48 -4.63
C THR A 1 18.50 -5.25 -3.83
N LEU A 2 17.22 -4.86 -3.92
CA LEU A 2 16.12 -5.50 -3.17
C LEU A 2 15.91 -6.95 -3.65
N THR A 3 15.84 -7.93 -2.75
CA THR A 3 15.54 -9.32 -3.13
C THR A 3 14.04 -9.53 -3.35
N PRO A 4 13.60 -10.59 -4.06
CA PRO A 4 12.19 -10.94 -4.14
C PRO A 4 11.55 -11.17 -2.77
N ARG A 5 12.31 -11.72 -1.81
CA ARG A 5 11.81 -11.94 -0.46
C ARG A 5 11.54 -10.63 0.27
N ASP A 6 12.42 -9.64 0.11
CA ASP A 6 12.29 -8.32 0.75
C ASP A 6 11.22 -7.44 0.07
N PHE A 7 10.91 -7.71 -1.21
CA PHE A 7 9.80 -7.05 -1.93
C PHE A 7 8.44 -7.42 -1.35
N LEU A 8 8.22 -8.71 -1.06
CA LEU A 8 6.92 -9.22 -0.61
C LEU A 8 6.34 -8.52 0.65
N PRO A 9 7.09 -8.32 1.76
CA PRO A 9 6.54 -7.61 2.92
C PRO A 9 6.22 -6.15 2.59
N GLY A 10 7.05 -5.47 1.78
CA GLY A 10 6.75 -4.10 1.33
C GLY A 10 5.50 -4.04 0.45
N TYR A 11 5.29 -5.03 -0.42
CA TYR A 11 4.10 -5.11 -1.25
C TYR A 11 2.83 -5.39 -0.45
N GLY A 12 2.93 -6.16 0.65
CA GLY A 12 1.80 -6.36 1.58
C GLY A 12 1.26 -5.05 2.14
N GLU A 13 2.14 -4.12 2.48
CA GLU A 13 1.75 -2.76 2.92
C GLU A 13 1.06 -1.96 1.81
N VAL A 14 1.50 -2.12 0.55
CA VAL A 14 0.86 -1.47 -0.61
C VAL A 14 -0.57 -2.00 -0.80
N VAL A 15 -0.75 -3.32 -0.72
CA VAL A 15 -2.07 -3.97 -0.83
C VAL A 15 -3.01 -3.54 0.30
N LYS A 16 -2.48 -3.36 1.52
CA LYS A 16 -3.25 -2.86 2.66
C LYS A 16 -3.95 -1.54 2.34
N TYR A 17 -3.28 -0.60 1.66
CA TYR A 17 -3.93 0.66 1.28
C TYR A 17 -5.13 0.44 0.36
N GLY A 18 -5.02 -0.42 -0.66
CA GLY A 18 -6.16 -0.76 -1.51
C GLY A 18 -7.35 -1.31 -0.70
N LEU A 19 -7.08 -2.20 0.26
CA LEU A 19 -8.11 -2.78 1.15
C LEU A 19 -8.76 -1.74 2.08
N LEU A 20 -8.06 -0.65 2.41
CA LEU A 20 -8.54 0.35 3.37
C LEU A 20 -9.51 1.38 2.79
N GLY A 21 -9.72 1.39 1.47
CA GLY A 21 -10.74 2.27 0.88
C GLY A 21 -10.52 2.66 -0.57
N ASP A 22 -9.68 1.95 -1.31
CA ASP A 22 -9.45 2.22 -2.73
C ASP A 22 -9.54 0.91 -3.54
N ALA A 23 -10.77 0.55 -3.90
CA ALA A 23 -11.07 -0.67 -4.64
C ALA A 23 -10.43 -0.67 -6.05
N ASP A 24 -10.36 0.51 -6.70
CA ASP A 24 -9.73 0.64 -8.02
C ASP A 24 -8.23 0.43 -7.92
N PHE A 25 -7.58 0.96 -6.88
CA PHE A 25 -6.17 0.71 -6.61
C PHE A 25 -5.92 -0.76 -6.27
N PHE A 26 -6.81 -1.40 -5.49
CA PHE A 26 -6.71 -2.83 -5.22
C PHE A 26 -6.77 -3.67 -6.52
N ALA A 27 -7.75 -3.41 -7.38
CA ALA A 27 -7.87 -4.09 -8.68
C ALA A 27 -6.68 -3.82 -9.61
N TRP A 28 -6.15 -2.60 -9.57
CA TRP A 28 -4.93 -2.24 -10.30
C TRP A 28 -3.72 -3.05 -9.80
N LEU A 29 -3.58 -3.23 -8.48
CA LEU A 29 -2.50 -4.01 -7.88
C LEU A 29 -2.58 -5.49 -8.26
N GLU A 30 -3.78 -6.08 -8.37
CA GLU A 30 -3.96 -7.46 -8.83
C GLU A 30 -3.41 -7.65 -10.25
N THR A 31 -3.56 -6.63 -11.10
CA THR A 31 -3.08 -6.65 -12.49
C THR A 31 -1.57 -6.37 -12.58
N GLU A 32 -1.06 -5.40 -11.83
CA GLU A 32 0.32 -4.91 -11.94
C GLU A 32 1.32 -5.61 -11.01
N GLY A 33 0.84 -6.44 -10.07
CA GLY A 33 1.65 -7.21 -9.12
C GLY A 33 2.85 -7.91 -9.75
N PRO A 34 2.71 -8.64 -10.88
CA PRO A 34 3.84 -9.27 -11.56
C PRO A 34 4.91 -8.28 -12.05
N ARG A 35 4.52 -7.13 -12.58
CA ARG A 35 5.44 -6.08 -13.05
C ARG A 35 6.17 -5.42 -11.88
N LEU A 36 5.45 -5.15 -10.80
CA LEU A 36 6.01 -4.63 -9.55
C LEU A 36 7.06 -5.57 -8.97
N ALA A 37 6.76 -6.87 -8.90
CA ALA A 37 7.66 -7.91 -8.43
C ALA A 37 8.89 -8.06 -9.34
N ALA A 38 8.72 -7.92 -10.66
CA ALA A 38 9.79 -7.99 -11.65
C ALA A 38 10.73 -6.77 -11.65
N GLY A 39 10.42 -5.71 -10.90
CA GLY A 39 11.31 -4.54 -10.80
C GLY A 39 10.97 -3.39 -11.73
N ASP A 40 9.79 -3.39 -12.35
CA ASP A 40 9.36 -2.29 -13.22
C ASP A 40 9.31 -0.97 -12.43
N GLY A 41 10.18 -0.04 -12.80
CA GLY A 41 10.31 1.24 -12.09
C GLY A 41 9.07 2.11 -12.21
N SER A 42 8.38 2.08 -13.36
CA SER A 42 7.19 2.90 -13.60
C SER A 42 6.00 2.42 -12.77
N ALA A 43 5.78 1.10 -12.73
CA ALA A 43 4.76 0.48 -11.89
C ALA A 43 5.05 0.76 -10.42
N ARG A 44 6.31 0.61 -9.98
CA ARG A 44 6.70 0.86 -8.59
C ARG A 44 6.48 2.31 -8.18
N VAL A 45 6.82 3.27 -9.03
CA VAL A 45 6.56 4.70 -8.77
C VAL A 45 5.07 4.97 -8.64
N ALA A 46 4.22 4.38 -9.50
CA ALA A 46 2.78 4.52 -9.40
C ALA A 46 2.22 3.96 -8.08
N ALA A 47 2.63 2.74 -7.70
CA ALA A 47 2.22 2.09 -6.46
C ALA A 47 2.65 2.88 -5.20
N VAL A 48 3.90 3.35 -5.17
CA VAL A 48 4.43 4.15 -4.06
C VAL A 48 3.71 5.50 -3.95
N ARG A 49 3.50 6.19 -5.08
CA ARG A 49 2.79 7.48 -5.10
C ARG A 49 1.41 7.33 -4.48
N ARG A 50 0.59 6.38 -4.96
CA ARG A 50 -0.77 6.21 -4.44
C ARG A 50 -0.79 5.82 -2.97
N SER A 51 0.12 4.95 -2.55
CA SER A 51 0.25 4.56 -1.13
C SER A 51 0.56 5.75 -0.22
N VAL A 52 1.45 6.65 -0.66
CA VAL A 52 1.81 7.87 0.08
C VAL A 52 0.62 8.84 0.16
N GLU A 53 -0.09 9.04 -0.95
CA GLU A 53 -1.31 9.87 -0.98
C GLU A 53 -2.36 9.36 0.00
N MET A 54 -2.69 8.06 -0.04
CA MET A 54 -3.68 7.46 0.86
C MET A 54 -3.27 7.55 2.33
N LYS A 55 -2.00 7.32 2.65
CA LYS A 55 -1.50 7.49 4.02
C LYS A 55 -1.65 8.95 4.46
N ALA A 56 -1.29 9.90 3.61
CA ALA A 56 -1.42 11.33 3.93
C ALA A 56 -2.90 11.71 4.17
N GLU A 57 -3.82 11.22 3.32
CA GLU A 57 -5.25 11.42 3.50
C GLU A 57 -5.77 10.88 4.83
N ILE A 58 -5.33 9.69 5.26
CA ILE A 58 -5.71 9.09 6.55
C ILE A 58 -5.13 9.89 7.71
N VAL A 59 -3.85 10.25 7.66
CA VAL A 59 -3.18 11.01 8.73
C VAL A 59 -3.77 12.41 8.88
N VAL A 60 -4.16 13.07 7.79
CA VAL A 60 -4.82 14.39 7.85
C VAL A 60 -6.19 14.31 8.52
N ARG A 61 -6.91 13.20 8.36
CA ARG A 61 -8.21 12.99 9.03
C ARG A 61 -8.06 12.67 10.52
N ASP A 62 -6.96 12.02 10.90
CA ASP A 62 -6.71 11.57 12.27
C ASP A 62 -5.21 11.59 12.63
N GLU A 63 -4.68 12.78 12.92
CA GLU A 63 -3.26 12.97 13.22
C GLU A 63 -2.84 12.29 14.53
N THR A 64 -3.73 12.31 15.54
CA THR A 64 -3.46 11.85 16.92
C THR A 64 -3.87 10.39 17.17
N GLU A 65 -4.22 9.65 16.12
CA GLU A 65 -4.53 8.21 16.15
C GLU A 65 -5.66 7.86 17.14
N GLN A 66 -6.76 8.61 17.08
CA GLN A 66 -7.94 8.40 17.93
C GLN A 66 -9.08 7.67 17.20
N GLY A 67 -8.93 7.39 15.90
CA GLY A 67 -9.94 6.75 15.07
C GLY A 67 -9.36 6.19 13.77
N ASP A 68 -9.58 6.89 12.66
CA ASP A 68 -9.29 6.40 11.30
C ASP A 68 -7.85 5.91 11.10
N ARG A 69 -6.87 6.49 11.79
CA ARG A 69 -5.46 6.08 11.63
C ARG A 69 -5.20 4.68 12.18
N ALA A 70 -6.02 4.18 13.12
CA ALA A 70 -5.95 2.80 13.60
C ALA A 70 -6.23 1.77 12.49
N LEU A 71 -6.92 2.16 11.42
CA LEU A 71 -7.14 1.30 10.25
C LEU A 71 -5.84 0.91 9.55
N LEU A 72 -4.78 1.72 9.68
CA LEU A 72 -3.45 1.36 9.18
C LEU A 72 -2.88 0.11 9.86
N ASN A 73 -3.44 -0.33 10.98
CA ASN A 73 -3.06 -1.56 11.68
C ASN A 73 -3.82 -2.80 11.15
N LEU A 74 -4.55 -2.71 10.03
CA LEU A 74 -5.14 -3.87 9.38
C LEU A 74 -4.08 -4.97 9.17
N GLY A 75 -4.38 -6.18 9.66
CA GLY A 75 -3.47 -7.34 9.56
C GLY A 75 -2.25 -7.27 10.49
N HIS A 76 -2.18 -6.33 11.43
CA HIS A 76 -1.08 -6.23 12.41
C HIS A 76 -1.41 -6.88 13.77
N THR A 77 -2.62 -7.44 13.92
CA THR A 77 -3.03 -8.31 15.03
C THR A 77 -3.78 -9.50 14.44
N PHE A 78 -3.52 -10.71 14.96
CA PHE A 78 -4.15 -11.97 14.54
C PHE A 78 -4.61 -12.76 15.77
#